data_AF-A0A370FKP2-F1
#
_entry.id   AF-A0A370FKP2-F1
#
_cell.length_a   1.000
_cell.length_b   1.000
_cell.length_c   1.000
_cell.angle_alpha   90.00
_cell.angle_beta   90.00
_cell.angle_gamma   90.00
#
_symmetry.space_group_name_H-M   'P 1'
#
loop_
_entity.id
_entity.type
_entity.pdbx_description
1 polymer ?
#
loop_
_entity_poly.entity_id
_entity_poly.type
_entity_poly.pdbx_seq_one_letter_code
_entity_poly.pdbx_strand_id
1 'polypeptide(L)'
;MELSYKVHTKHRKAKPTADASVWSVSEWVEITLFARAGSEKWTSMSKAKKYLWALQSNFSVLGQGLEKNGRQVELHFAKFVEDNSVWHGYPVQARGDDIPPESVLNCWLESKIINKAEKLKIIGGQFK
;
A
#
# COMPACT_ATOMS: atom_id res chain seq x y z
N MET A 1 -16.48 -9.02 10.50
CA MET A 1 -15.05 -9.33 10.75
C MET A 1 -14.52 -8.18 11.57
N GLU A 2 -14.13 -8.40 12.82
CA GLU A 2 -13.39 -7.39 13.58
C GLU A 2 -11.95 -7.40 13.07
N LEU A 3 -11.54 -6.33 12.41
CA LEU A 3 -10.16 -6.11 11.98
C LEU A 3 -9.46 -5.29 13.06
N SER A 4 -8.54 -5.90 13.81
CA SER A 4 -7.71 -5.18 14.77
C SER A 4 -6.56 -4.50 14.04
N TYR A 5 -6.47 -3.17 14.11
CA TYR A 5 -5.44 -2.38 13.46
C TYR A 5 -4.55 -1.67 14.46
N LYS A 6 -3.24 -1.69 14.22
CA LYS A 6 -2.27 -0.98 15.05
C LYS A 6 -1.27 -0.23 14.16
N VAL A 7 -1.13 1.07 14.42
CA VAL A 7 -0.08 1.88 13.81
C VAL A 7 1.28 1.33 14.26
N HIS A 8 2.12 0.99 13.28
CA HIS A 8 3.43 0.42 13.56
C HIS A 8 4.51 1.52 13.56
N THR A 9 5.09 1.78 14.74
CA THR A 9 6.02 2.90 14.99
C THR A 9 7.25 2.90 14.06
N LYS A 10 7.71 1.73 13.61
CA LYS A 10 8.77 1.60 12.58
C LYS A 10 8.50 2.42 11.31
N HIS A 11 7.25 2.53 10.88
CA HIS A 11 6.84 3.27 9.68
C HIS A 11 6.45 4.73 9.97
N ARG A 12 6.66 5.20 11.21
CA ARG A 12 6.40 6.57 11.67
C ARG A 12 7.69 7.34 12.00
N LYS A 13 8.84 6.78 11.63
CA LYS A 13 10.14 7.48 11.75
C LYS A 13 10.21 8.65 10.77
N ALA A 14 11.05 9.63 11.09
CA ALA A 14 11.22 10.83 10.26
C ALA A 14 11.85 10.55 8.87
N LYS A 15 12.60 9.46 8.71
CA LYS A 15 13.26 9.09 7.46
C LYS A 15 13.11 7.59 7.18
N PRO A 16 12.94 7.18 5.90
CA PRO A 16 12.99 5.79 5.52
C PRO A 16 14.39 5.21 5.72
N THR A 17 14.45 3.89 5.80
CA THR A 17 15.67 3.09 5.88
C THR A 17 15.65 2.03 4.79
N ALA A 18 16.76 1.31 4.58
CA ALA A 18 16.80 0.21 3.63
C ALA A 18 15.73 -0.86 3.89
N ASP A 19 15.35 -1.03 5.17
CA ASP A 19 14.40 -2.06 5.63
C ASP A 19 13.00 -1.53 5.96
N ALA A 20 12.75 -0.23 5.72
CA ALA A 20 11.50 0.41 6.13
C ALA A 20 11.18 1.66 5.32
N SER A 21 10.03 1.67 4.66
CA SER A 21 9.38 2.90 4.24
C SER A 21 8.71 3.61 5.42
N VAL A 22 8.41 4.90 5.26
CA VAL A 22 7.74 5.71 6.28
C VAL A 22 6.55 6.44 5.68
N TRP A 23 5.51 6.61 6.48
CA TRP A 23 4.32 7.37 6.11
C TRP A 23 4.61 8.88 6.12
N SER A 24 4.19 9.56 5.06
CA SER A 24 4.15 11.03 5.00
C SER A 24 2.76 11.56 5.39
N VAL A 25 1.73 10.74 5.25
CA VAL A 25 0.35 11.06 5.66
C VAL A 25 0.13 10.80 7.15
N SER A 26 -0.92 11.39 7.73
CA SER A 26 -1.25 11.20 9.15
C SER A 26 -1.68 9.76 9.47
N GLU A 27 -1.68 9.40 10.75
CA GLU A 27 -2.24 8.12 11.24
C GLU A 27 -3.70 7.97 10.87
N TRP A 28 -4.47 9.06 10.93
CA TRP A 28 -5.86 9.06 10.52
C TRP A 28 -6.05 8.66 9.04
N VAL A 29 -5.20 9.16 8.15
CA VAL A 29 -5.25 8.81 6.72
C VAL A 29 -4.86 7.35 6.51
N GLU A 30 -3.83 6.85 7.19
CA GLU A 30 -3.44 5.43 7.16
C GLU A 30 -4.61 4.53 7.59
N ILE A 31 -5.25 4.83 8.73
CA ILE A 31 -6.39 4.06 9.26
C ILE A 31 -7.58 4.12 8.30
N THR A 32 -7.85 5.28 7.70
CA THR A 32 -8.93 5.43 6.72
C THR A 32 -8.68 4.58 5.46
N LEU A 33 -7.43 4.54 4.99
CA LEU A 33 -7.03 3.67 3.87
C LEU A 33 -7.19 2.20 4.20
N PHE A 34 -6.82 1.78 5.42
CA PHE A 34 -7.02 0.43 5.90
C PHE A 34 -8.52 0.05 5.92
N ALA A 35 -9.34 0.89 6.56
CA ALA A 35 -10.78 0.67 6.67
C ALA A 35 -11.43 0.57 5.29
N ARG A 36 -11.07 1.47 4.37
CA ARG A 36 -11.56 1.46 2.99
C ARG A 36 -11.15 0.19 2.24
N ALA A 37 -9.89 -0.22 2.34
CA ALA A 37 -9.45 -1.46 1.68
C ALA A 37 -10.19 -2.69 2.20
N GLY A 38 -10.48 -2.73 3.50
CA GLY A 38 -11.31 -3.77 4.11
C GLY A 38 -12.75 -3.75 3.61
N SER A 39 -13.40 -2.57 3.57
CA SER A 39 -14.80 -2.44 3.13
C SER A 39 -14.99 -2.76 1.66
N GLU A 40 -14.08 -2.29 0.81
CA GLU A 40 -14.09 -2.51 -0.64
C GLU A 40 -13.49 -3.87 -1.06
N LYS A 41 -13.06 -4.68 -0.07
CA LYS A 41 -12.47 -6.01 -0.28
C LYS A 41 -11.26 -5.98 -1.21
N TRP A 42 -10.43 -4.94 -1.13
CA TRP A 42 -9.16 -4.81 -1.85
C TRP A 42 -8.10 -5.74 -1.24
N THR A 43 -8.41 -7.02 -1.22
CA THR A 43 -7.73 -8.07 -0.47
C THR A 43 -6.93 -8.96 -1.40
N SER A 44 -5.82 -9.49 -0.90
CA SER A 44 -5.09 -10.57 -1.54
C SER A 44 -4.66 -11.61 -0.51
N MET A 45 -4.50 -12.85 -0.95
CA MET A 45 -4.02 -13.94 -0.10
C MET A 45 -2.82 -14.61 -0.74
N SER A 46 -1.81 -14.94 0.06
CA SER A 46 -0.68 -15.76 -0.35
C SER A 46 -0.36 -16.75 0.76
N LYS A 47 -0.49 -18.06 0.47
CA LYS A 47 -0.17 -19.26 1.29
C LYS A 47 -0.54 -19.23 2.80
N ALA A 48 -0.10 -18.23 3.55
CA ALA A 48 -0.38 -18.02 4.97
C ALA A 48 -0.65 -16.55 5.39
N LYS A 49 -0.57 -15.58 4.46
CA LYS A 49 -0.72 -14.15 4.73
C LYS A 49 -1.85 -13.53 3.94
N LYS A 50 -2.62 -12.67 4.60
CA LYS A 50 -3.59 -11.78 3.97
C LYS A 50 -2.98 -10.40 3.83
N TYR A 51 -3.26 -9.77 2.70
CA TYR A 51 -2.89 -8.39 2.45
C TYR A 51 -4.12 -7.58 2.10
N LEU A 52 -4.10 -6.31 2.48
CA LEU A 52 -4.98 -5.30 1.93
C LEU A 52 -4.13 -4.30 1.17
N TRP A 53 -4.71 -3.74 0.11
CA TRP A 53 -4.06 -2.76 -0.73
C TRP A 53 -4.94 -1.53 -0.81
N ALA A 54 -4.35 -0.35 -0.72
CA ALA A 54 -5.07 0.89 -0.91
C ALA A 54 -4.25 1.90 -1.70
N LEU A 55 -4.94 2.88 -2.27
CA LEU A 55 -4.33 4.08 -2.82
C LEU A 55 -5.30 5.25 -2.65
N GLN A 56 -4.77 6.47 -2.66
CA GLN A 56 -5.59 7.67 -2.73
C GLN A 56 -5.85 8.07 -4.19
N SER A 57 -6.98 8.73 -4.43
CA SER A 57 -7.29 9.32 -5.74
C SER A 57 -6.10 10.13 -6.27
N ASN A 58 -5.90 10.09 -7.60
CA ASN A 58 -4.80 10.75 -8.30
C ASN A 58 -3.40 10.31 -7.88
N PHE A 59 -3.26 9.16 -7.21
CA PHE A 59 -1.98 8.64 -6.73
C PHE A 59 -1.22 9.67 -5.86
N SER A 60 -1.92 10.23 -4.87
CA SER A 60 -1.27 11.11 -3.89
C SER A 60 -0.11 10.38 -3.20
N VAL A 61 0.95 11.11 -2.86
CA VAL A 61 2.11 10.56 -2.14
C VAL A 61 1.65 10.15 -0.75
N LEU A 62 1.81 8.86 -0.42
CA LEU A 62 1.44 8.32 0.89
C LEU A 62 2.64 8.26 1.83
N GLY A 63 3.84 8.12 1.27
CA GLY A 63 5.05 7.97 2.06
C GLY A 63 6.33 8.05 1.26
N GLN A 64 7.42 7.71 1.93
CA GLN A 64 8.77 7.71 1.38
C GLN A 64 9.46 6.38 1.61
N GLY A 65 10.25 5.95 0.65
CA GLY A 65 11.12 4.78 0.72
C GLY A 65 12.56 5.12 0.35
N LEU A 66 13.42 4.11 0.33
CA LEU A 66 14.78 4.21 -0.20
C LEU A 66 14.99 3.22 -1.34
N GLU A 67 15.64 3.69 -2.40
CA GLU A 67 16.23 2.81 -3.41
C GLU A 67 17.55 2.20 -2.91
N LYS A 68 18.05 1.19 -3.63
CA LYS A 68 19.32 0.50 -3.31
C LYS A 68 20.53 1.44 -3.25
N ASN A 69 20.51 2.54 -4.01
CA ASN A 69 21.56 3.57 -4.02
C ASN A 69 21.39 4.62 -2.90
N GLY A 70 20.42 4.45 -1.99
CA GLY A 70 20.13 5.38 -0.89
C GLY A 70 19.30 6.60 -1.28
N ARG A 71 18.84 6.70 -2.53
CA ARG A 71 17.97 7.80 -2.98
C ARG A 71 16.57 7.64 -2.38
N GLN A 72 16.02 8.72 -1.83
CA GLN A 72 14.62 8.75 -1.40
C GLN A 72 13.67 8.74 -2.59
N VAL A 73 12.59 7.98 -2.46
CA VAL A 73 11.53 7.86 -3.46
C VAL A 73 10.16 8.04 -2.83
N GLU A 74 9.25 8.63 -3.59
CA GLU A 74 7.85 8.74 -3.23
C GLU A 74 7.14 7.40 -3.42
N LEU A 75 6.21 7.11 -2.52
CA LEU A 75 5.44 5.87 -2.50
C LEU A 75 3.95 6.22 -2.55
N HIS A 76 3.23 5.59 -3.47
CA HIS A 76 1.85 5.98 -3.81
C HIS A 76 0.79 4.93 -3.42
N PHE A 77 1.23 3.76 -2.96
CA PHE A 77 0.35 2.67 -2.55
C PHE A 77 0.54 2.35 -1.08
N ALA A 78 -0.52 1.84 -0.46
CA ALA A 78 -0.50 1.30 0.89
C ALA A 78 -0.64 -0.22 0.82
N LYS A 79 0.22 -0.93 1.53
CA LYS A 79 0.12 -2.37 1.76
C LYS A 79 -0.11 -2.59 3.24
N PHE A 80 -1.13 -3.36 3.57
CA PHE A 80 -1.41 -3.78 4.93
C PHE A 80 -1.24 -5.28 5.03
N VAL A 81 -0.64 -5.73 6.12
CA VAL A 81 -0.37 -7.14 6.38
C VAL A 81 -0.91 -7.51 7.75
N GLU A 82 -1.47 -8.71 7.84
CA GLU A 82 -1.85 -9.34 9.10
C GLU A 82 -0.63 -10.04 9.71
N ASP A 83 -0.28 -9.68 10.93
CA ASP A 83 0.73 -10.37 11.74
C ASP A 83 0.13 -10.69 13.11
N ASN A 84 0.07 -11.99 13.46
CA ASN A 84 -0.56 -12.48 14.69
C ASN A 84 -1.95 -11.88 14.97
N SER A 85 -2.82 -11.86 13.95
CA SER A 85 -4.18 -11.29 14.01
C SER A 85 -4.26 -9.77 14.24
N VAL A 86 -3.14 -9.06 14.14
CA VAL A 86 -3.08 -7.60 14.19
C VAL A 86 -2.59 -7.08 12.84
N TRP A 87 -3.38 -6.19 12.25
CA TRP A 87 -3.03 -5.53 11.00
C TRP A 87 -2.15 -4.31 11.26
N HIS A 88 -1.17 -4.12 10.39
CA HIS A 88 -0.42 -2.87 10.28
C HIS A 88 -0.13 -2.55 8.81
N GLY A 89 0.18 -1.29 8.53
CA GLY A 89 0.41 -0.80 7.18
C GLY A 89 1.80 -0.21 6.97
N TYR A 90 2.18 -0.16 5.70
CA TYR A 90 3.30 0.64 5.24
C TYR A 90 3.09 1.09 3.79
N PRO A 91 3.64 2.25 3.41
CA PRO A 91 3.58 2.72 2.04
C PRO A 91 4.56 1.91 1.18
N VAL A 92 4.22 1.67 -0.08
CA VAL A 92 5.00 0.92 -1.06
C VAL A 92 4.89 1.55 -2.45
N GLN A 93 5.75 1.09 -3.35
CA GLN A 93 5.65 1.36 -4.78
C GLN A 93 5.35 0.06 -5.51
N ALA A 94 4.57 0.13 -6.59
CA ALA A 94 4.25 -1.01 -7.43
C ALA A 94 5.51 -1.50 -8.17
N ARG A 95 6.30 -2.36 -7.53
CA ARG A 95 7.52 -2.96 -8.07
C ARG A 95 7.88 -4.23 -7.29
N GLY A 96 8.47 -5.21 -7.96
CA GLY A 96 8.89 -6.47 -7.32
C GLY A 96 7.71 -7.18 -6.64
N ASP A 97 7.85 -7.51 -5.36
CA ASP A 97 6.82 -8.20 -4.56
C ASP A 97 5.69 -7.28 -4.06
N ASP A 98 5.78 -5.98 -4.35
CA ASP A 98 4.81 -4.96 -3.94
C ASP A 98 3.85 -4.55 -5.07
N ILE A 99 3.50 -5.50 -5.94
CA ILE A 99 2.49 -5.32 -6.99
C ILE A 99 1.13 -5.85 -6.49
N PRO A 100 0.07 -5.02 -6.40
CA PRO A 100 -1.27 -5.50 -6.06
C PRO A 100 -1.74 -6.55 -7.07
N PRO A 101 -2.47 -7.59 -6.65
CA PRO A 101 -2.93 -8.62 -7.57
C PRO A 101 -3.97 -8.07 -8.55
N GLU A 102 -4.15 -8.77 -9.68
CA GLU A 102 -5.07 -8.35 -10.73
C GLU A 102 -6.52 -8.16 -10.23
N SER A 103 -6.98 -8.96 -9.26
CA SER A 103 -8.31 -8.79 -8.65
C SER A 103 -8.48 -7.40 -8.03
N VAL A 104 -7.49 -6.92 -7.27
CA VAL A 104 -7.50 -5.59 -6.66
C VAL A 104 -7.46 -4.50 -7.74
N LEU A 105 -6.60 -4.67 -8.76
CA LEU A 105 -6.49 -3.71 -9.85
C LEU A 105 -7.79 -3.62 -10.67
N ASN A 106 -8.51 -4.74 -10.84
CA ASN A 106 -9.82 -4.75 -11.49
C ASN A 106 -10.85 -3.98 -10.66
N CYS A 107 -10.89 -4.19 -9.33
CA CYS A 107 -11.76 -3.40 -8.46
C CYS A 107 -11.47 -1.89 -8.57
N TRP A 108 -10.19 -1.49 -8.60
CA TRP A 108 -9.82 -0.08 -8.77
C TRP A 108 -10.21 0.47 -10.14
N LEU A 109 -10.09 -0.34 -11.20
CA LEU A 109 -10.49 0.04 -12.55
C LEU A 109 -12.01 0.21 -12.67
N GLU A 110 -12.77 -0.74 -12.14
CA GLU A 110 -14.25 -0.70 -12.12
C GLU A 110 -14.77 0.48 -11.30
N SER A 111 -14.10 0.77 -10.18
CA SER A 111 -14.38 1.93 -9.32
C SER A 111 -13.87 3.26 -9.89
N LYS A 112 -13.29 3.25 -11.10
CA LYS A 112 -12.70 4.42 -11.78
C LYS A 112 -11.65 5.16 -10.95
N ILE A 113 -10.99 4.46 -10.04
CA ILE A 113 -9.87 4.98 -9.25
C ILE A 113 -8.62 5.04 -10.12
N ILE A 114 -8.46 4.04 -11.00
CA ILE A 114 -7.41 3.98 -12.00
C ILE A 114 -8.02 3.76 -13.39
N ASN A 115 -7.24 4.03 -14.44
CA ASN A 115 -7.57 3.70 -15.81
C ASN A 115 -6.75 2.48 -16.32
N LYS A 116 -7.07 2.01 -17.54
CA LYS A 116 -6.42 0.84 -18.14
C LYS A 116 -4.91 1.02 -18.31
N ALA A 117 -4.45 2.21 -18.70
CA ALA A 117 -3.03 2.48 -18.90
C ALA A 117 -2.26 2.47 -17.56
N GLU A 118 -2.87 3.00 -16.50
CA GLU A 118 -2.31 2.95 -15.15
C GLU A 118 -2.24 1.51 -14.62
N LYS A 119 -3.31 0.72 -14.81
CA LYS A 119 -3.29 -0.73 -14.48
C LYS A 119 -2.08 -1.42 -15.13
N LEU A 120 -1.84 -1.20 -16.42
CA LEU A 120 -0.72 -1.82 -17.14
C LEU A 120 0.65 -1.37 -16.58
N LYS A 121 0.81 -0.09 -16.24
CA LYS A 121 2.05 0.41 -15.62
C LYS A 121 2.29 -0.21 -14.24
N ILE A 122 1.25 -0.36 -13.44
CA ILE A 122 1.32 -0.99 -12.11
C ILE A 122 1.74 -2.45 -12.23
N ILE A 123 1.11 -3.21 -13.14
CA ILE A 123 1.48 -4.62 -13.40
C ILE A 123 2.92 -4.74 -13.89
N GLY A 124 3.35 -3.84 -14.78
CA GLY A 124 4.71 -3.84 -15.31
C GLY A 124 5.78 -3.41 -14.31
N GLY A 125 5.41 -2.97 -13.10
CA GLY A 125 6.35 -2.41 -12.13
C GLY A 125 6.97 -1.08 -12.58
N GLN A 126 6.29 -0.37 -13.48
CA GLN A 126 6.74 0.87 -14.14
C GLN A 126 5.90 2.08 -13.70
N PHE A 127 5.15 1.94 -12.61
CA PHE A 127 4.44 3.06 -12.03
C PHE A 127 5.46 3.99 -11.38
N LYS A 128 5.62 5.18 -11.99
CA LYS A 128 6.44 6.34 -11.60
C LYS A 128 7.76 6.04 -10.88
#